data_AF-A0A1Y2VP56-F1
#
_entry.id   AF-A0A1Y2VP56-F1
#
_cell.length_a   1.000
_cell.length_b   1.000
_cell.length_c   1.000
_cell.angle_alpha   90.00
_cell.angle_beta   90.00
_cell.angle_gamma   90.00
#
_symmetry.space_group_name_H-M   'P 1'
#
loop_
_entity.id
_entity.type
_entity.pdbx_description
1 polymer ?
#
loop_
_entity_poly.entity_id
_entity_poly.type
_entity_poly.pdbx_seq_one_letter_code
_entity_poly.pdbx_strand_id
1 'polypeptide(L)'
;MWPFSGFGKKQQNDEAPEPGLTVRESVPVIDSNNFRQVLQYFDRNGECINSNIRFRIPCAICNTKDISLVNSKFDKISRETHEPYAVLPRCGHAFGYTCLYTWLSNSINLEMPKCPSCRQDAFYETNEPLTLDIYGVASDEEQSAEIYDIRQSLETPVVEEDPSGRFLADGMNPISEAEASLRHIESLYPADEPGTAASKSQVFDTDEEPSSCLVQ
;
A
#
# COMPACT_ATOMS: atom_id res chain seq x y z
N MET A 1 -0.58 86.32 16.68
CA MET A 1 -1.46 86.56 17.84
C MET A 1 -2.58 85.52 17.78
N TRP A 2 -2.74 84.79 18.89
CA TRP A 2 -3.81 83.84 19.26
C TRP A 2 -3.82 82.41 18.69
N PRO A 3 -4.24 81.44 19.52
CA PRO A 3 -3.81 80.03 19.50
C PRO A 3 -4.97 79.08 19.18
N PHE A 4 -4.75 77.78 18.98
CA PHE A 4 -5.75 76.77 19.38
C PHE A 4 -5.10 75.42 19.65
N SER A 5 -5.11 75.06 20.94
CA SER A 5 -4.81 73.75 21.48
C SER A 5 -5.99 72.82 21.21
N GLY A 6 -5.76 71.73 20.48
CA GLY A 6 -6.71 70.63 20.30
C GLY A 6 -6.29 69.42 21.13
N PHE A 7 -6.80 69.32 22.36
CA PHE A 7 -6.70 68.11 23.18
C PHE A 7 -7.61 67.01 22.59
N GLY A 8 -7.02 66.05 21.89
CA GLY A 8 -7.70 64.83 21.46
C GLY A 8 -7.89 63.87 22.64
N LYS A 9 -9.14 63.62 23.01
CA LYS A 9 -9.54 62.60 23.99
C LYS A 9 -9.17 61.22 23.45
N LYS A 10 -8.26 60.51 24.12
CA LYS A 10 -8.05 59.07 23.89
C LYS A 10 -9.24 58.32 24.49
N GLN A 11 -10.07 57.74 23.63
CA GLN A 11 -11.05 56.72 24.06
C GLN A 11 -10.25 55.44 24.38
N GLN A 12 -10.19 55.08 25.66
CA GLN A 12 -9.83 53.74 26.08
C GLN A 12 -11.05 52.86 25.81
N ASN A 13 -10.96 52.04 24.76
CA ASN A 13 -11.86 50.92 24.56
C ASN A 13 -11.39 49.81 25.50
N ASP A 14 -12.18 49.55 26.54
CA ASP A 14 -12.05 48.36 27.38
C ASP A 14 -12.57 47.16 26.58
N GLU A 15 -11.71 46.60 25.73
CA GLU A 15 -11.97 45.35 25.02
C GLU A 15 -11.95 44.20 26.03
N ALA A 16 -13.11 43.57 26.22
CA ALA A 16 -13.26 42.43 27.11
C ALA A 16 -12.32 41.29 26.66
N PRO A 17 -11.68 40.57 27.60
CA PRO A 17 -10.79 39.46 27.26
C PRO A 17 -11.59 38.39 26.49
N GLU A 18 -11.20 38.15 25.25
CA GLU A 18 -11.75 37.11 24.38
C GLU A 18 -11.79 35.77 25.15
N PRO A 19 -12.92 35.05 25.15
CA PRO A 19 -13.06 33.78 25.84
C PRO A 19 -11.99 32.80 25.32
N GLY A 20 -11.22 32.27 26.27
CA GLY A 20 -9.95 31.61 26.02
C GLY A 20 -9.95 30.63 24.86
N LEU A 21 -9.00 30.83 23.95
CA LEU A 21 -8.60 29.84 22.95
C LEU A 21 -8.34 28.51 23.65
N THR A 22 -9.28 27.58 23.56
CA THR A 22 -9.04 26.19 23.88
C THR A 22 -7.96 25.71 22.90
N VAL A 23 -6.77 25.41 23.41
CA VAL A 23 -5.68 24.82 22.63
C VAL A 23 -6.24 23.58 21.95
N ARG A 24 -6.46 23.66 20.63
CA ARG A 24 -6.89 22.51 19.84
C ARG A 24 -5.74 21.52 19.87
N GLU A 25 -5.94 20.40 20.54
CA GLU A 25 -4.98 19.31 20.55
C GLU A 25 -4.72 18.91 19.10
N SER A 26 -3.47 19.05 18.66
CA SER A 26 -3.09 18.76 17.28
C SER A 26 -3.14 17.26 17.08
N VAL A 27 -3.93 16.82 16.11
CA VAL A 27 -4.01 15.41 15.70
C VAL A 27 -2.61 14.97 15.19
N PRO A 28 -1.99 13.94 15.77
CA PRO A 28 -0.72 13.41 15.28
C PRO A 28 -0.84 12.92 13.83
N VAL A 29 0.13 13.29 12.99
CA VAL A 29 0.21 12.90 11.58
C VAL A 29 1.41 11.99 11.37
N ILE A 30 1.19 10.83 10.75
CA ILE A 30 2.23 9.87 10.39
C ILE A 30 2.49 9.97 8.88
N ASP A 31 3.73 10.30 8.52
CA ASP A 31 4.16 10.55 7.13
C ASP A 31 5.33 9.68 6.68
N SER A 32 5.73 8.70 7.49
CA SER A 32 6.81 7.77 7.16
C SER A 32 6.38 6.75 6.12
N ASN A 33 7.19 6.55 5.08
CA ASN A 33 6.99 5.48 4.10
C ASN A 33 7.64 4.15 4.53
N ASN A 34 8.23 4.06 5.73
CA ASN A 34 8.79 2.82 6.25
C ASN A 34 7.74 2.08 7.09
N PHE A 35 7.22 0.98 6.54
CA PHE A 35 6.15 0.22 7.18
C PHE A 35 6.57 -0.47 8.47
N ARG A 36 7.85 -0.71 8.73
CA ARG A 36 8.28 -1.18 10.06
C ARG A 36 8.00 -0.14 11.15
N GLN A 37 7.94 1.14 10.80
CA GLN A 37 7.54 2.22 11.70
C GLN A 37 6.02 2.40 11.71
N VAL A 38 5.39 2.39 10.54
CA VAL A 38 3.92 2.55 10.41
C VAL A 38 3.17 1.45 11.15
N LEU A 39 3.65 0.20 11.10
CA LEU A 39 3.03 -0.95 11.77
C LEU A 39 2.98 -0.82 13.30
N GLN A 40 3.74 0.08 13.92
CA GLN A 40 3.70 0.33 15.37
C GLN A 40 2.39 1.00 15.81
N TYR A 41 1.64 1.57 14.87
CA TYR A 41 0.35 2.21 15.12
C TYR A 41 -0.83 1.24 14.93
N PHE A 42 -0.56 -0.01 14.57
CA PHE A 42 -1.56 -1.05 14.37
C PHE A 42 -1.37 -2.21 15.34
N ASP A 43 -2.47 -2.78 15.80
CA ASP A 43 -2.46 -3.93 16.71
C ASP A 43 -2.10 -5.23 15.98
N ARG A 44 -2.33 -6.40 16.59
CA ARG A 44 -2.05 -7.70 15.95
C ARG A 44 -3.06 -8.13 14.91
N ASN A 45 -4.26 -7.55 14.93
CA ASN A 45 -5.34 -7.83 14.00
C ASN A 45 -5.33 -6.85 12.82
N GLY A 46 -4.42 -5.87 12.81
CA GLY A 46 -4.32 -4.83 11.79
C GLY A 46 -5.24 -3.63 12.04
N GLU A 47 -5.82 -3.51 13.24
CA GLU A 47 -6.62 -2.36 13.62
C GLU A 47 -5.75 -1.22 14.15
N CYS A 48 -6.12 0.03 13.84
CA CYS A 48 -5.38 1.19 14.34
C CYS A 48 -5.56 1.36 15.85
N ILE A 49 -4.46 1.30 16.61
CA ILE A 49 -4.46 1.35 18.09
C ILE A 49 -5.02 2.68 18.60
N ASN A 50 -4.70 3.78 17.91
CA ASN A 50 -5.16 5.11 18.28
C ASN A 50 -5.95 5.72 17.12
N SER A 51 -7.27 5.75 17.29
CA SER A 51 -8.16 6.31 16.27
C SER A 51 -8.04 7.82 16.05
N ASN A 52 -7.26 8.53 16.86
CA ASN A 52 -6.91 9.95 16.71
C ASN A 52 -5.56 10.14 16.00
N ILE A 53 -5.18 9.23 15.09
CA ILE A 53 -4.00 9.37 14.24
C ILE A 53 -4.44 9.55 12.80
N ARG A 54 -3.79 10.48 12.09
CA ARG A 54 -3.96 10.66 10.65
C ARG A 54 -2.75 10.11 9.91
N PHE A 55 -2.98 9.30 8.89
CA PHE A 55 -1.92 8.83 7.99
C PHE A 55 -1.86 9.74 6.77
N ARG A 56 -0.68 10.28 6.46
CA ARG A 56 -0.42 11.11 5.28
C ARG A 56 0.96 10.76 4.74
N ILE A 57 1.04 9.61 4.09
CA ILE A 57 2.30 9.03 3.65
C ILE A 57 2.44 9.32 2.15
N PRO A 58 3.24 10.33 1.75
CA PRO A 58 3.42 10.63 0.34
C PRO A 58 4.21 9.51 -0.35
N CYS A 59 3.89 9.23 -1.62
CA CYS A 59 4.72 8.35 -2.43
C CYS A 59 6.11 8.98 -2.60
N ALA A 60 7.15 8.35 -2.04
CA ALA A 60 8.51 8.87 -2.05
C ALA A 60 9.19 8.92 -3.43
N ILE A 61 8.53 8.43 -4.49
CA ILE A 61 9.02 8.54 -5.88
C ILE A 61 8.45 9.80 -6.55
N CYS A 62 7.12 9.96 -6.58
CA CYS A 62 6.48 11.05 -7.30
C CYS A 62 6.21 12.29 -6.44
N ASN A 63 6.07 12.12 -5.11
CA ASN A 63 5.66 13.15 -4.14
C ASN A 63 4.35 13.89 -4.50
N THR A 64 3.53 13.32 -5.39
CA THR A 64 2.29 13.94 -5.88
C THR A 64 1.05 13.39 -5.19
N LYS A 65 1.01 12.08 -4.94
CA LYS A 65 -0.10 11.38 -4.29
C LYS A 65 0.36 10.73 -2.99
N ASP A 66 -0.56 10.65 -2.05
CA ASP A 66 -0.39 9.83 -0.85
C ASP A 66 -0.69 8.37 -1.18
N ILE A 67 -0.12 7.42 -0.46
CA ILE A 67 -0.53 6.01 -0.58
C ILE A 67 -1.92 5.82 0.05
N SER A 68 -2.71 4.87 -0.45
CA SER A 68 -4.07 4.59 0.05
C SER A 68 -4.12 3.83 1.39
N LEU A 69 -3.29 4.24 2.35
CA LEU A 69 -3.41 3.89 3.77
C LEU A 69 -3.95 5.11 4.53
N VAL A 70 -5.22 5.04 4.95
CA VAL A 70 -5.91 6.18 5.59
C VAL A 70 -6.61 5.75 6.87
N ASN A 71 -6.83 6.72 7.76
CA ASN A 71 -7.82 6.56 8.82
C ASN A 71 -9.12 7.19 8.33
N SER A 72 -10.14 6.35 8.12
CA SER A 72 -11.45 6.74 7.56
C SER A 72 -12.19 7.82 8.36
N LYS A 73 -11.79 8.06 9.62
CA LYS A 73 -12.31 9.17 10.43
C LYS A 73 -11.84 10.55 9.96
N PHE A 74 -10.68 10.64 9.32
CA PHE A 74 -10.04 11.91 8.92
C PHE A 74 -10.06 12.13 7.42
N ASP A 75 -9.85 11.06 6.65
CA ASP A 75 -9.67 11.11 5.20
C ASP A 75 -10.51 10.06 4.50
N LYS A 76 -10.83 10.33 3.24
CA LYS A 76 -11.46 9.35 2.34
C LYS A 76 -10.51 9.05 1.20
N ILE A 77 -10.35 7.77 0.88
CA ILE A 77 -9.57 7.34 -0.27
C ILE A 77 -10.23 7.89 -1.54
N SER A 78 -9.44 8.55 -2.38
CA SER A 78 -9.85 9.07 -3.68
C SER A 78 -8.75 8.76 -4.68
N ARG A 79 -9.11 8.46 -5.93
CA ARG A 79 -8.13 8.14 -6.99
C ARG A 79 -7.30 9.35 -7.40
N GLU A 80 -7.81 10.56 -7.13
CA GLU A 80 -7.16 11.83 -7.41
C GLU A 80 -6.02 12.11 -6.42
N THR A 81 -6.25 11.81 -5.14
CA THR A 81 -5.32 12.13 -4.05
C THR A 81 -4.50 10.94 -3.56
N HIS A 82 -5.01 9.72 -3.74
CA HIS A 82 -4.38 8.49 -3.27
C HIS A 82 -4.06 7.52 -4.42
N GLU A 83 -3.06 6.68 -4.19
CA GLU A 83 -2.67 5.60 -5.10
C GLU A 83 -2.55 4.27 -4.32
N PRO A 84 -3.04 3.14 -4.87
CA PRO A 84 -2.66 1.81 -4.40
C PRO A 84 -1.15 1.71 -4.25
N TYR A 85 -0.69 0.93 -3.29
CA TYR A 85 0.71 0.91 -2.92
C TYR A 85 1.23 -0.51 -2.79
N ALA A 86 2.55 -0.65 -2.83
CA ALA A 86 3.24 -1.90 -2.58
C ALA A 86 4.35 -1.66 -1.57
N VAL A 87 4.62 -2.67 -0.74
CA VAL A 87 5.65 -2.64 0.30
C VAL A 87 6.78 -3.56 -0.12
N LEU A 88 8.02 -3.06 -0.13
CA LEU A 88 9.17 -3.90 -0.45
C LEU A 88 9.51 -4.80 0.74
N PRO A 89 9.54 -6.13 0.57
CA PRO A 89 9.56 -7.07 1.70
C PRO A 89 10.89 -7.07 2.47
N ARG A 90 12.01 -6.71 1.83
CA ARG A 90 13.33 -6.61 2.47
C ARG A 90 13.41 -5.46 3.47
N CYS A 91 13.10 -4.26 3.00
CA CYS A 91 13.37 -3.02 3.73
C CYS A 91 12.12 -2.40 4.38
N GLY A 92 10.92 -2.81 3.96
CA GLY A 92 9.66 -2.27 4.43
C GLY A 92 9.31 -0.88 3.89
N HIS A 93 10.02 -0.36 2.88
CA HIS A 93 9.61 0.90 2.27
C HIS A 93 8.44 0.69 1.32
N ALA A 94 7.44 1.55 1.45
CA ALA A 94 6.26 1.58 0.60
C ALA A 94 6.28 2.73 -0.39
N PHE A 95 5.62 2.50 -1.52
CA PHE A 95 5.52 3.42 -2.64
C PHE A 95 4.19 3.21 -3.36
N GLY A 96 3.69 4.26 -4.05
CA GLY A 96 2.61 4.09 -5.01
C GLY A 96 2.97 3.00 -6.02
N TYR A 97 2.05 2.07 -6.25
CA TYR A 97 2.26 0.84 -7.00
C TYR A 97 2.76 1.13 -8.42
N THR A 98 2.14 2.07 -9.13
CA THR A 98 2.51 2.42 -10.50
C THR A 98 3.94 2.97 -10.54
N CYS A 99 4.27 3.85 -9.59
CA CYS A 99 5.60 4.45 -9.49
C CYS A 99 6.67 3.38 -9.21
N LEU A 100 6.41 2.46 -8.28
CA LEU A 100 7.33 1.38 -7.95
C LEU A 100 7.47 0.40 -9.10
N TYR A 101 6.36 0.00 -9.73
CA TYR A 101 6.36 -0.91 -10.86
C TYR A 101 7.20 -0.35 -12.02
N THR A 102 7.02 0.93 -12.38
CA THR A 102 7.85 1.59 -13.40
C THR A 102 9.33 1.61 -13.00
N TRP A 103 9.63 1.92 -11.74
CA TRP A 103 11.01 1.93 -11.23
C TRP A 103 11.70 0.57 -11.37
N LEU A 104 11.04 -0.49 -10.92
CA LEU A 104 11.58 -1.85 -10.97
C LEU A 104 11.64 -2.38 -12.40
N SER A 105 10.65 -2.04 -13.24
CA SER A 105 10.61 -2.43 -14.66
C SER A 105 11.79 -1.85 -15.45
N ASN A 106 12.16 -0.60 -15.18
CA ASN A 106 13.34 0.02 -15.78
C ASN A 106 14.66 -0.61 -15.31
N SER A 107 14.62 -1.39 -14.23
CA SER A 107 15.74 -2.09 -13.63
C SER A 107 15.76 -3.58 -13.96
N ILE A 108 14.86 -4.08 -14.82
CA ILE A 108 14.75 -5.51 -15.17
C ILE A 108 16.04 -6.07 -15.78
N ASN A 109 16.84 -5.24 -16.47
CA ASN A 109 18.12 -5.66 -17.02
C ASN A 109 19.25 -5.70 -15.98
N LEU A 110 18.99 -5.30 -14.73
CA LEU A 110 19.95 -5.41 -13.64
C LEU A 110 19.72 -6.72 -12.89
N GLU A 111 20.81 -7.37 -12.48
CA GLU A 111 20.77 -8.64 -11.74
C GLU A 111 19.88 -8.57 -10.48
N MET A 112 19.74 -7.39 -9.86
CA MET A 112 18.86 -7.19 -8.72
C MET A 112 18.26 -5.77 -8.67
N PRO A 113 16.93 -5.62 -8.76
CA PRO A 113 16.30 -4.31 -8.62
C PRO A 113 16.42 -3.81 -7.18
N LYS A 114 16.69 -2.51 -7.02
CA LYS A 114 16.97 -1.87 -5.72
C LYS A 114 15.84 -0.95 -5.29
N CYS A 115 15.60 -0.90 -3.98
CA CYS A 115 14.68 0.04 -3.34
C CYS A 115 15.05 1.51 -3.69
N PRO A 116 14.10 2.35 -4.14
CA PRO A 116 14.34 3.76 -4.42
C PRO A 116 14.88 4.56 -3.23
N SER A 117 14.40 4.27 -2.01
CA SER A 117 14.74 5.03 -0.79
C SER A 117 16.07 4.61 -0.17
N CYS A 118 16.30 3.32 0.05
CA CYS A 118 17.45 2.83 0.82
C CYS A 118 18.49 2.07 -0.01
N ARG A 119 18.23 1.84 -1.30
CA ARG A 119 19.11 1.11 -2.22
C ARG A 119 19.43 -0.34 -1.82
N GLN A 120 18.76 -0.89 -0.80
CA GLN A 120 18.77 -2.33 -0.55
C GLN A 120 18.05 -3.08 -1.68
N ASP A 121 18.31 -4.37 -1.82
CA ASP A 121 17.56 -5.22 -2.75
C ASP A 121 16.07 -5.15 -2.47
N ALA A 122 15.29 -5.09 -3.54
CA ALA A 122 13.83 -5.05 -3.44
C ALA A 122 13.28 -6.41 -2.98
N PHE A 123 13.90 -7.52 -3.39
CA PHE A 123 13.45 -8.89 -3.17
C PHE A 123 14.51 -9.74 -2.46
N TYR A 124 14.08 -10.90 -1.96
CA TYR A 124 14.95 -11.91 -1.35
C TYR A 124 15.66 -12.77 -2.40
N GLU A 125 14.97 -13.15 -3.48
CA GLU A 125 15.44 -14.13 -4.45
C GLU A 125 15.66 -13.50 -5.83
N THR A 126 16.64 -14.02 -6.57
CA THR A 126 17.12 -13.45 -7.84
C THR A 126 16.42 -13.99 -9.09
N ASN A 127 15.52 -14.99 -8.96
CA ASN A 127 14.99 -15.74 -10.12
C ASN A 127 13.47 -15.88 -10.19
N GLU A 128 12.70 -15.35 -9.24
CA GLU A 128 11.25 -15.38 -9.31
C GLU A 128 10.68 -14.19 -10.09
N PRO A 129 9.57 -14.37 -10.82
CA PRO A 129 8.89 -13.27 -11.48
C PRO A 129 8.53 -12.20 -10.45
N LEU A 130 8.66 -10.93 -10.86
CA LEU A 130 8.36 -9.76 -10.04
C LEU A 130 6.88 -9.73 -9.63
N THR A 131 6.52 -10.41 -8.54
CA THR A 131 5.19 -10.32 -7.95
C THR A 131 5.24 -9.32 -6.80
N LEU A 132 4.62 -8.16 -7.01
CA LEU A 132 4.38 -7.18 -5.96
C LEU A 132 2.94 -7.31 -5.50
N ASP A 133 2.76 -7.56 -4.21
CA ASP A 133 1.45 -7.44 -3.58
C ASP A 133 0.99 -5.99 -3.62
N ILE A 134 -0.27 -5.81 -4.04
CA ILE A 134 -0.90 -4.50 -4.19
C ILE A 134 -1.87 -4.31 -3.03
N TYR A 135 -1.67 -3.23 -2.27
CA TYR A 135 -2.48 -2.84 -1.13
C TYR A 135 -3.20 -1.52 -1.38
N GLY A 136 -4.19 -1.22 -0.54
CA GLY A 136 -5.00 -0.02 -0.59
C GLY A 136 -5.93 0.03 -1.80
N VAL A 137 -6.34 -1.16 -2.28
CA VAL A 137 -7.42 -1.35 -3.27
C VAL A 137 -8.72 -1.73 -2.55
N ALA A 138 -8.58 -2.38 -1.40
CA ALA A 138 -9.67 -2.89 -0.59
C ALA A 138 -10.43 -1.76 0.13
N SER A 139 -11.61 -2.08 0.67
CA SER A 139 -12.38 -1.10 1.45
C SER A 139 -11.73 -0.78 2.79
N ASP A 140 -12.24 0.25 3.49
CA ASP A 140 -11.76 0.63 4.82
C ASP A 140 -11.83 -0.54 5.82
N GLU A 141 -12.81 -1.43 5.69
CA GLU A 141 -12.97 -2.63 6.53
C GLU A 141 -11.89 -3.70 6.24
N GLU A 142 -11.45 -3.79 4.99
CA GLU A 142 -10.49 -4.80 4.51
C GLU A 142 -9.03 -4.36 4.71
N GLN A 143 -8.78 -3.08 4.98
CA GLN A 143 -7.44 -2.55 5.25
C GLN A 143 -6.74 -3.24 6.45
N SER A 144 -7.52 -3.72 7.43
CA SER A 144 -6.98 -4.49 8.55
C SER A 144 -6.30 -5.80 8.10
N ALA A 145 -6.89 -6.49 7.12
CA ALA A 145 -6.32 -7.70 6.53
C ALA A 145 -5.04 -7.37 5.74
N GLU A 146 -5.03 -6.28 4.96
CA GLU A 146 -3.83 -5.83 4.25
C GLU A 146 -2.67 -5.54 5.23
N ILE A 147 -2.95 -4.88 6.36
CA ILE A 147 -1.94 -4.59 7.39
C ILE A 147 -1.41 -5.88 8.02
N TYR A 148 -2.27 -6.87 8.24
CA TYR A 148 -1.86 -8.19 8.73
C TYR A 148 -0.92 -8.87 7.73
N ASP A 149 -1.26 -8.88 6.45
CA ASP A 149 -0.44 -9.50 5.39
C ASP A 149 0.93 -8.82 5.26
N ILE A 150 0.96 -7.48 5.30
CA ILE A 150 2.22 -6.72 5.29
C ILE A 150 3.08 -7.08 6.51
N ARG A 151 2.48 -7.28 7.68
CA ARG A 151 3.24 -7.68 8.87
C ARG A 151 3.89 -9.05 8.67
N GLN A 152 3.16 -10.04 8.17
CA GLN A 152 3.69 -11.37 7.89
C GLN A 152 4.85 -11.32 6.87
N SER A 153 4.69 -10.53 5.80
CA SER A 153 5.73 -10.41 4.76
C SER A 153 7.02 -9.75 5.27
N LEU A 154 6.92 -8.79 6.22
CA LEU A 154 8.07 -8.11 6.80
C LEU A 154 8.73 -8.83 7.99
N GLU A 155 8.00 -9.76 8.63
CA GLU A 155 8.48 -10.58 9.76
C GLU A 155 9.08 -11.92 9.33
N THR A 156 8.83 -12.36 8.09
CA THR A 156 9.40 -13.59 7.55
C THR A 156 10.93 -13.53 7.68
N PRO A 157 11.54 -14.40 8.51
CA PRO A 157 12.98 -14.39 8.70
C PRO A 157 13.62 -14.68 7.36
N VAL A 158 14.65 -13.88 7.03
CA VAL A 158 15.52 -14.20 5.90
C VAL A 158 16.14 -15.54 6.25
N VAL A 159 15.75 -16.61 5.53
CA VAL A 159 16.51 -17.84 5.58
C VAL A 159 17.87 -17.45 5.03
N GLU A 160 18.86 -17.26 5.92
CA GLU A 160 20.22 -17.03 5.50
C GLU A 160 20.62 -18.28 4.72
N GLU A 161 20.63 -18.18 3.39
CA GLU A 161 21.22 -19.22 2.57
C GLU A 161 22.65 -19.40 3.06
N ASP A 162 22.93 -20.57 3.64
CA ASP A 162 24.28 -20.90 4.10
C ASP A 162 25.23 -20.68 2.91
N PRO A 163 26.16 -19.70 2.98
CA PRO A 163 27.06 -19.40 1.86
C PRO A 163 27.97 -20.59 1.52
N SER A 164 27.97 -21.65 2.33
CA SER A 164 28.66 -22.90 2.04
C SER A 164 27.99 -23.75 0.95
N GLY A 165 26.73 -23.47 0.59
CA GLY A 165 25.96 -24.28 -0.38
C GLY A 165 25.80 -25.75 0.05
N ARG A 166 26.13 -26.09 1.31
CA ARG A 166 25.95 -27.43 1.84
C ARG A 166 24.51 -27.57 2.27
N PHE A 167 23.67 -27.97 1.32
CA PHE A 167 22.46 -28.71 1.65
C PHE A 167 22.89 -29.90 2.50
N LEU A 168 22.74 -29.79 3.83
CA LEU A 168 22.72 -30.97 4.70
C LEU A 168 21.43 -31.68 4.35
N ALA A 169 21.51 -32.54 3.33
CA ALA A 169 20.52 -33.53 2.98
C ALA A 169 20.50 -34.60 4.09
N ASP A 170 20.18 -34.23 5.32
CA ASP A 170 19.85 -35.18 6.37
C ASP A 170 18.40 -35.63 6.16
N GLY A 171 18.23 -36.51 5.17
CA GLY A 171 17.46 -37.73 5.37
C GLY A 171 15.95 -37.64 5.57
N MET A 172 15.24 -36.64 5.04
CA MET A 172 13.78 -36.70 4.91
C MET A 172 13.37 -36.68 3.45
N ASN A 173 13.09 -37.87 2.92
CA ASN A 173 12.52 -38.10 1.60
C ASN A 173 10.99 -37.92 1.71
N PRO A 174 10.38 -36.81 1.23
CA PRO A 174 8.94 -36.58 1.39
C PRO A 174 8.10 -37.34 0.34
N ILE A 175 8.74 -38.08 -0.58
CA ILE A 175 8.10 -38.64 -1.76
C ILE A 175 7.24 -39.88 -1.42
N SER A 176 7.43 -40.52 -0.25
CA SER A 176 6.68 -41.75 0.07
C SER A 176 5.27 -41.55 0.64
N GLU A 177 4.90 -40.37 1.13
CA GLU A 177 3.54 -40.13 1.66
C GLU A 177 2.57 -39.51 0.64
N ALA A 178 3.07 -38.75 -0.34
CA ALA A 178 2.23 -38.17 -1.38
C ALA A 178 1.69 -39.23 -2.37
N GLU A 179 2.45 -40.30 -2.64
CA GLU A 179 1.99 -41.40 -3.50
C GLU A 179 0.94 -42.32 -2.82
N ALA A 180 0.83 -42.30 -1.49
CA ALA A 180 -0.16 -43.07 -0.74
C ALA A 180 -1.55 -42.41 -0.74
N SER A 181 -1.62 -41.07 -0.76
CA SER A 181 -2.89 -40.33 -0.79
C SER A 181 -3.53 -40.24 -2.19
N LEU A 182 -2.73 -40.21 -3.26
CA LEU A 182 -3.27 -40.11 -4.63
C LEU A 182 -4.02 -41.37 -5.09
N ARG A 183 -3.66 -42.55 -4.58
CA ARG A 183 -4.38 -43.81 -4.89
C ARG A 183 -5.75 -43.94 -4.24
N HIS A 184 -6.10 -43.07 -3.27
CA HIS A 184 -7.43 -43.08 -2.65
C HIS A 184 -8.43 -42.17 -3.38
N ILE A 185 -7.96 -41.15 -4.11
CA ILE A 185 -8.83 -40.16 -4.77
C ILE A 185 -9.33 -40.67 -6.14
N GLU A 186 -8.54 -41.47 -6.88
CA GLU A 186 -8.96 -42.06 -8.16
C GLU A 186 -10.11 -43.09 -8.04
N SER A 187 -10.43 -43.55 -6.82
CA SER A 187 -11.57 -44.45 -6.59
C SER A 187 -12.92 -43.72 -6.51
N LEU A 188 -12.95 -42.40 -6.35
CA LEU A 188 -14.18 -41.65 -6.06
C LEU A 188 -14.76 -40.91 -7.27
N TYR A 189 -14.04 -40.83 -8.39
CA TYR A 189 -14.48 -40.10 -9.58
C TYR A 189 -14.15 -40.89 -10.87
N PRO A 190 -15.03 -41.80 -11.33
CA PRO A 190 -14.89 -42.36 -12.66
C PRO A 190 -15.03 -41.24 -13.70
N ALA A 191 -14.14 -41.23 -14.69
CA ALA A 191 -14.12 -40.23 -15.76
C ALA A 191 -15.41 -40.29 -16.57
N ASP A 192 -16.23 -39.23 -16.48
CA ASP A 192 -17.36 -39.02 -17.38
C ASP A 192 -16.85 -38.56 -18.76
N GLU A 193 -17.36 -39.22 -19.80
CA GLU A 193 -16.97 -38.99 -21.20
C GLU A 193 -17.34 -37.57 -21.70
N PRO A 194 -16.54 -36.99 -22.62
CA PRO A 194 -16.76 -35.63 -23.11
C PRO A 194 -18.01 -35.53 -24.01
N GLY A 195 -19.07 -34.97 -23.45
CA GLY A 195 -20.28 -34.55 -24.18
C GLY A 195 -20.02 -33.31 -25.03
N THR A 196 -20.25 -33.45 -26.33
CA THR A 196 -20.20 -32.43 -27.37
C THR A 196 -21.13 -31.26 -27.06
N ALA A 197 -20.60 -30.06 -26.83
CA ALA A 197 -21.39 -28.83 -26.70
C ALA A 197 -20.94 -27.78 -27.73
N ALA A 198 -21.92 -27.35 -28.53
CA ALA A 198 -21.77 -26.53 -29.71
C ALA A 198 -21.47 -25.05 -29.39
N SER A 199 -20.55 -24.48 -30.16
CA SER A 199 -20.23 -23.06 -30.21
C SER A 199 -21.42 -22.24 -30.69
N LYS A 200 -21.84 -21.24 -29.89
CA LYS A 200 -22.59 -20.08 -30.37
C LYS A 200 -21.73 -18.83 -30.18
N SER A 201 -21.13 -18.39 -31.28
CA SER A 201 -20.50 -17.08 -31.41
C SER A 201 -21.60 -16.02 -31.51
N GLN A 202 -21.66 -15.12 -30.53
CA GLN A 202 -22.45 -13.89 -30.60
C GLN A 202 -21.49 -12.75 -30.99
N VAL A 203 -21.75 -12.19 -32.17
CA VAL A 203 -21.10 -10.98 -32.69
C VAL A 203 -21.77 -9.79 -32.00
N PHE A 204 -20.99 -8.95 -31.33
CA PHE A 204 -21.43 -7.63 -30.88
C PHE A 204 -20.75 -6.59 -31.76
N ASP A 205 -21.54 -5.97 -32.64
CA ASP A 205 -21.20 -4.72 -33.32
C ASP A 205 -21.39 -3.57 -32.34
N THR A 206 -20.34 -2.77 -32.13
CA THR A 206 -20.47 -1.43 -31.54
C THR A 206 -19.67 -0.47 -32.40
N ASP A 207 -20.36 0.10 -33.39
CA ASP A 207 -19.97 1.35 -34.05
C ASP A 207 -20.37 2.51 -33.12
N GLU A 208 -19.41 3.12 -32.44
CA GLU A 208 -19.58 4.45 -31.83
C GLU A 208 -18.51 5.40 -32.38
N GLU A 209 -18.96 6.37 -33.19
CA GLU A 209 -18.15 7.43 -33.77
C GLU A 209 -17.64 8.42 -32.72
N PRO A 210 -16.41 8.96 -32.86
CA PRO A 210 -15.96 10.08 -32.05
C PRO A 210 -16.50 11.42 -32.58
N SER A 211 -17.29 12.09 -31.75
CA SER A 211 -17.74 13.47 -31.95
C SER A 211 -16.56 14.45 -31.80
N SER A 212 -16.20 15.14 -32.88
CA SER A 212 -15.17 16.18 -32.89
C SER A 212 -15.74 17.51 -32.37
N CYS A 213 -15.31 17.98 -31.21
CA CYS A 213 -15.48 19.38 -30.82
C CYS A 213 -14.32 20.21 -31.38
N LEU A 214 -14.62 21.00 -32.41
CA LEU A 214 -13.79 22.12 -32.87
C LEU A 214 -13.79 23.22 -31.80
N VAL A 215 -12.60 23.64 -31.38
CA VAL A 215 -12.37 24.87 -30.60
C VAL A 215 -12.15 26.01 -31.60
N GLN A 216 -12.89 27.11 -31.40
CA GLN A 216 -12.70 28.39 -32.10
C GLN A 216 -11.59 29.22 -31.46
#